data_AF-A0A0N0DUF4-F1
#
_entry.id   AF-A0A0N0DUF4-F1
#
_cell.length_a   1.000
_cell.length_b   1.000
_cell.length_c   1.000
_cell.angle_alpha   90.00
_cell.angle_beta   90.00
_cell.angle_gamma   90.00
#
_symmetry.space_group_name_H-M   'P 1'
#
loop_
_entity.id
_entity.type
_entity.pdbx_description
1 polymer ?
#
loop_
_entity_poly.entity_id
_entity_poly.type
_entity_poly.pdbx_seq_one_letter_code
_entity_poly.pdbx_strand_id
1 'polypeptide(L)'
;MHCSRRSLAQKAVFVTGTRTPFAKSFGTLLKMDTLQLASAAVAGLLDKTKLDPREINHIVWGNVVLQGTMHNCAREIVIELNLPKSITGNLTSMACASGLNALAQACMLVESGHADVVIAGGSDSLSNLEVPLPKSVAHGLMVAQKKGVKGFFQHAGYNPAAWLPKSVALAERSTGKTMGWHGDVIGELNNISREAQEAFAVASHEKANRATKAGYFKDEIVPVSVEKKGR
;
A
#
# COMPACT_ATOMS: atom_id res chain seq x y z
N MET A 1 -3.44 20.34 -34.43
CA MET A 1 -4.59 20.01 -33.55
C MET A 1 -4.50 20.89 -32.32
N HIS A 2 -5.44 21.83 -32.13
CA HIS A 2 -5.53 22.60 -30.88
C HIS A 2 -6.38 21.79 -29.89
N CYS A 3 -5.75 21.24 -28.86
CA CYS A 3 -6.46 20.58 -27.77
C CYS A 3 -7.00 21.66 -26.82
N SER A 4 -8.22 22.13 -27.04
CA SER A 4 -8.89 22.98 -26.05
C SER A 4 -9.43 22.09 -24.92
N ARG A 5 -8.81 22.13 -23.74
CA ARG A 5 -9.39 21.47 -22.56
C ARG A 5 -10.69 22.18 -22.19
N ARG A 6 -11.84 21.53 -22.40
CA ARG A 6 -13.12 21.98 -21.82
C ARG A 6 -13.11 21.67 -20.33
N SER A 7 -13.56 22.60 -19.48
CA SER A 7 -13.79 22.28 -18.08
C SER A 7 -14.90 21.24 -17.98
N LEU A 8 -14.67 20.17 -17.24
CA LEU A 8 -15.70 19.19 -16.95
C LEU A 8 -16.81 19.84 -16.11
N ALA A 9 -18.06 19.43 -16.34
CA ALA A 9 -19.23 20.02 -15.68
C ALA A 9 -19.32 19.63 -14.19
N GLN A 10 -18.81 18.44 -13.85
CA GLN A 10 -18.76 17.93 -12.48
C GLN A 10 -17.46 18.36 -11.81
N LYS A 11 -17.52 18.67 -10.51
CA LYS A 11 -16.35 19.01 -9.69
C LYS A 11 -16.19 17.98 -8.58
N ALA A 12 -15.02 17.36 -8.50
CA ALA A 12 -14.68 16.51 -7.37
C ALA A 12 -14.43 17.35 -6.12
N VAL A 13 -14.94 16.89 -4.98
CA VAL A 13 -14.68 17.50 -3.66
C VAL A 13 -14.19 16.44 -2.69
N PHE A 14 -13.25 16.82 -1.82
CA PHE A 14 -12.79 15.97 -0.73
C PHE A 14 -13.66 16.22 0.50
N VAL A 15 -14.36 15.18 0.97
CA VAL A 15 -15.27 15.29 2.12
C VAL A 15 -14.52 15.11 3.43
N THR A 16 -13.83 13.97 3.59
CA THR A 16 -13.05 13.63 4.78
C THR A 16 -12.13 12.44 4.49
N GLY A 17 -11.21 12.15 5.41
CA GLY A 17 -10.37 10.96 5.38
C GLY A 17 -10.16 10.36 6.77
N THR A 18 -9.62 9.15 6.77
CA THR A 18 -9.18 8.38 7.94
C THR A 18 -7.94 7.59 7.55
N ARG A 19 -7.16 7.16 8.54
CA ARG A 19 -6.02 6.25 8.38
C ARG A 19 -5.83 5.41 9.63
N THR A 20 -5.17 4.28 9.47
CA THR A 20 -4.63 3.53 10.61
C THR A 20 -3.39 4.22 11.19
N PRO A 21 -2.93 3.85 12.40
CA PRO A 21 -1.68 4.35 12.94
C PRO A 21 -0.51 3.88 12.07
N PHE A 22 0.40 4.79 11.73
CA PHE A 22 1.67 4.41 11.10
C PHE A 22 2.59 3.82 12.17
N ALA A 23 2.96 2.55 11.99
CA ALA A 23 3.83 1.81 12.90
C ALA A 23 5.14 1.43 12.20
N LYS A 24 6.20 1.23 12.99
CA LYS A 24 7.45 0.66 12.48
C LYS A 24 7.20 -0.76 11.98
N SER A 25 7.74 -1.09 10.81
CA SER A 25 7.75 -2.45 10.27
C SER A 25 8.33 -3.43 11.28
N PHE A 26 7.81 -4.66 11.30
CA PHE A 26 8.15 -5.70 12.29
C PHE A 26 7.86 -5.33 13.76
N GLY A 27 7.03 -4.30 13.98
CA GLY A 27 6.63 -3.82 15.30
C GLY A 27 5.19 -4.21 15.68
N THR A 28 4.46 -3.25 16.25
CA THR A 28 3.14 -3.45 16.84
C THR A 28 2.09 -4.03 15.89
N LEU A 29 2.18 -3.74 14.59
CA LEU A 29 1.24 -4.21 13.56
C LEU A 29 1.76 -5.44 12.79
N LEU A 30 2.77 -6.17 13.30
CA LEU A 30 3.40 -7.30 12.61
C LEU A 30 2.40 -8.36 12.10
N LYS A 31 1.33 -8.60 12.86
CA LYS A 31 0.33 -9.63 12.54
C LYS A 31 -0.76 -9.14 11.59
N MET A 32 -0.86 -7.84 11.34
CA MET A 32 -1.87 -7.28 10.44
C MET A 32 -1.34 -7.23 9.03
N ASP A 33 -2.02 -7.89 8.11
CA ASP A 33 -1.71 -7.77 6.69
C ASP A 33 -2.22 -6.44 6.09
N THR A 34 -1.89 -6.20 4.82
CA THR A 34 -2.25 -4.94 4.16
C THR A 34 -3.77 -4.80 3.93
N LEU A 35 -4.50 -5.92 3.82
CA LEU A 35 -5.96 -5.93 3.67
C LEU A 35 -6.63 -5.54 4.99
N GLN A 36 -6.20 -6.11 6.11
CA GLN A 36 -6.73 -5.77 7.44
C GLN A 36 -6.49 -4.30 7.78
N LEU A 37 -5.34 -3.74 7.41
CA LEU A 37 -5.06 -2.31 7.57
C LEU A 37 -5.96 -1.45 6.67
N ALA A 38 -6.19 -1.87 5.42
CA ALA A 38 -7.08 -1.19 4.50
C ALA A 38 -8.54 -1.21 4.97
N SER A 39 -9.04 -2.40 5.32
CA SER A 39 -10.38 -2.63 5.82
C SER A 39 -10.63 -1.87 7.11
N ALA A 40 -9.66 -1.79 8.03
CA ALA A 40 -9.78 -0.96 9.22
C ALA A 40 -9.91 0.54 8.89
N ALA A 41 -9.11 1.05 7.94
CA ALA A 41 -9.19 2.44 7.52
C ALA A 41 -10.55 2.77 6.87
N VAL A 42 -11.03 1.90 5.96
CA VAL A 42 -12.31 2.07 5.27
C VAL A 42 -13.49 1.87 6.22
N ALA A 43 -13.46 0.88 7.10
CA ALA A 43 -14.49 0.70 8.12
C ALA A 43 -14.58 1.91 9.04
N GLY A 44 -13.44 2.45 9.48
CA GLY A 44 -13.42 3.68 10.28
C GLY A 44 -13.89 4.91 9.50
N LEU A 45 -13.65 4.97 8.19
CA LEU A 45 -14.20 6.02 7.32
C LEU A 45 -15.73 5.95 7.29
N LEU A 46 -16.28 4.76 7.04
CA LEU A 46 -17.73 4.51 6.98
C LEU A 46 -18.39 4.77 8.33
N ASP A 47 -17.74 4.37 9.43
CA ASP A 47 -18.24 4.65 10.78
C ASP A 47 -18.23 6.15 11.10
N LYS A 48 -17.20 6.88 10.65
CA LYS A 48 -17.10 8.34 10.84
C LYS A 48 -18.13 9.11 10.00
N THR A 49 -18.35 8.71 8.76
CA THR A 49 -19.23 9.44 7.83
C THR A 49 -20.69 9.01 7.94
N LYS A 50 -20.96 7.81 8.46
CA LYS A 50 -22.29 7.17 8.45
C LYS A 50 -22.90 7.09 7.04
N LEU A 51 -22.04 7.07 6.01
CA LEU A 51 -22.42 6.96 4.61
C LEU A 51 -23.10 5.61 4.35
N ASP A 52 -24.23 5.58 3.64
CA ASP A 52 -24.82 4.33 3.18
C ASP A 52 -23.87 3.70 2.15
N PRO A 53 -23.36 2.47 2.39
CA PRO A 53 -22.48 1.80 1.44
C PRO A 53 -23.04 1.66 0.02
N ARG A 54 -24.37 1.74 -0.16
CA ARG A 54 -25.02 1.69 -1.47
C ARG A 54 -24.77 2.92 -2.33
N GLU A 55 -24.40 4.05 -1.74
CA GLU A 55 -24.08 5.28 -2.47
C GLU A 55 -22.68 5.21 -3.10
N ILE A 56 -21.80 4.35 -2.59
CA ILE A 56 -20.44 4.19 -3.10
C ILE A 56 -20.50 3.51 -4.47
N ASN A 57 -19.88 4.12 -5.48
CA ASN A 57 -19.79 3.51 -6.81
C ASN A 57 -18.45 2.81 -7.01
N HIS A 58 -17.37 3.35 -6.44
CA HIS A 58 -16.01 2.89 -6.69
C HIS A 58 -15.12 2.93 -5.44
N ILE A 59 -14.21 1.97 -5.34
CA ILE A 59 -13.05 2.00 -4.43
C ILE A 59 -11.79 1.92 -5.28
N VAL A 60 -10.95 2.96 -5.21
CA VAL A 60 -9.62 2.97 -5.83
C VAL A 60 -8.59 2.82 -4.73
N TRP A 61 -7.75 1.79 -4.79
CA TRP A 61 -6.80 1.51 -3.71
C TRP A 61 -5.36 1.41 -4.19
N GLY A 62 -4.47 2.18 -3.57
CA GLY A 62 -3.04 2.16 -3.82
C GLY A 62 -2.32 1.10 -2.99
N ASN A 63 -1.53 0.23 -3.60
CA ASN A 63 -0.67 -0.71 -2.89
C ASN A 63 0.57 -1.04 -3.73
N VAL A 64 1.75 -1.05 -3.09
CA VAL A 64 3.04 -1.28 -3.76
C VAL A 64 3.52 -2.70 -3.53
N VAL A 65 3.48 -3.13 -2.27
CA VAL A 65 3.86 -4.48 -1.87
C VAL A 65 2.64 -5.37 -2.03
N LEU A 66 2.54 -5.99 -3.19
CA LEU A 66 1.45 -6.91 -3.52
C LEU A 66 1.68 -8.26 -2.85
N GLN A 67 0.64 -8.77 -2.22
CA GLN A 67 0.61 -10.13 -1.67
C GLN A 67 0.06 -11.08 -2.74
N GLY A 68 0.64 -12.28 -2.85
CA GLY A 68 0.30 -13.23 -3.91
C GLY A 68 -1.14 -13.73 -3.85
N THR A 69 -1.77 -13.68 -2.68
CA THR A 69 -3.18 -14.05 -2.46
C THR A 69 -4.16 -12.94 -2.83
N MET A 70 -3.71 -11.70 -2.98
CA MET A 70 -4.56 -10.53 -3.16
C MET A 70 -4.11 -9.71 -4.38
N HIS A 71 -4.67 -10.04 -5.53
CA HIS A 71 -4.37 -9.35 -6.79
C HIS A 71 -5.06 -7.99 -6.92
N ASN A 72 -6.20 -7.80 -6.23
CA ASN A 72 -6.95 -6.55 -6.26
C ASN A 72 -7.41 -6.20 -4.84
N CYS A 73 -6.54 -5.49 -4.10
CA CYS A 73 -6.82 -5.08 -2.73
C CYS A 73 -8.13 -4.28 -2.59
N ALA A 74 -8.43 -3.40 -3.56
CA ALA A 74 -9.69 -2.64 -3.55
C ALA A 74 -10.92 -3.55 -3.59
N ARG A 75 -10.88 -4.66 -4.34
CA ARG A 75 -11.98 -5.62 -4.40
C ARG A 75 -12.07 -6.48 -3.14
N GLU A 76 -10.93 -6.88 -2.58
CA GLU A 76 -10.93 -7.62 -1.32
C GLU A 76 -11.50 -6.78 -0.16
N ILE A 77 -11.26 -5.46 -0.13
CA ILE A 77 -11.89 -4.57 0.86
C ILE A 77 -13.43 -4.63 0.79
N VAL A 78 -14.01 -4.64 -0.41
CA VAL A 78 -15.47 -4.76 -0.61
C VAL A 78 -15.99 -6.07 -0.01
N ILE A 79 -15.24 -7.16 -0.18
CA ILE A 79 -15.62 -8.50 0.30
C ILE A 79 -15.43 -8.61 1.82
N GLU A 80 -14.27 -8.20 2.33
CA GLU A 80 -13.90 -8.25 3.76
C GLU A 80 -14.87 -7.45 4.63
N LEU A 81 -15.32 -6.29 4.14
CA LEU A 81 -16.27 -5.42 4.83
C LEU A 81 -17.74 -5.74 4.50
N ASN A 82 -18.01 -6.78 3.72
CA ASN A 82 -19.34 -7.17 3.27
C ASN A 82 -20.15 -6.00 2.66
N LEU A 83 -19.48 -5.17 1.86
CA LEU A 83 -20.09 -4.04 1.16
C LEU A 83 -20.88 -4.52 -0.08
N PRO A 84 -21.80 -3.71 -0.62
CA PRO A 84 -22.53 -4.05 -1.83
C PRO A 84 -21.60 -4.50 -2.97
N LYS A 85 -21.87 -5.68 -3.52
CA LYS A 85 -21.04 -6.29 -4.58
C LYS A 85 -20.98 -5.48 -5.87
N SER A 86 -21.93 -4.55 -6.06
CA SER A 86 -22.01 -3.58 -7.16
C SER A 86 -20.89 -2.55 -7.12
N ILE A 87 -20.24 -2.33 -5.97
CA ILE A 87 -19.10 -1.41 -5.84
C ILE A 87 -17.94 -1.95 -6.67
N THR A 88 -17.46 -1.15 -7.62
CA THR A 88 -16.28 -1.52 -8.41
C THR A 88 -15.02 -1.25 -7.59
N GLY A 89 -14.11 -2.21 -7.55
CA GLY A 89 -12.82 -2.06 -6.88
C GLY A 89 -11.68 -2.19 -7.87
N ASN A 90 -10.79 -1.19 -7.94
CA ASN A 90 -9.57 -1.28 -8.74
C ASN A 90 -8.32 -0.95 -7.92
N LEU A 91 -7.30 -1.79 -8.09
CA LEU A 91 -5.98 -1.59 -7.54
C LEU A 91 -5.17 -0.65 -8.45
N THR A 92 -4.37 0.21 -7.85
CA THR A 92 -3.38 1.01 -8.56
C THR A 92 -2.02 0.98 -7.88
N SER A 93 -0.95 1.09 -8.66
CA SER A 93 0.41 1.14 -8.14
C SER A 93 1.23 2.18 -8.90
N MET A 94 1.76 3.15 -8.15
CA MET A 94 2.66 4.20 -8.62
C MET A 94 3.75 4.41 -7.56
N ALA A 95 4.37 3.31 -7.10
CA ALA A 95 5.34 3.30 -6.00
C ALA A 95 4.82 4.10 -4.80
N CYS A 96 5.65 4.94 -4.17
CA CYS A 96 5.27 5.75 -3.01
C CYS A 96 4.07 6.69 -3.27
N ALA A 97 3.76 6.99 -4.54
CA ALA A 97 2.65 7.85 -4.91
C ALA A 97 1.32 7.08 -5.10
N SER A 98 1.27 5.77 -4.84
CA SER A 98 0.07 4.94 -5.12
C SER A 98 -1.21 5.46 -4.46
N GLY A 99 -1.16 5.90 -3.20
CA GLY A 99 -2.34 6.46 -2.51
C GLY A 99 -2.81 7.79 -3.11
N LEU A 100 -1.89 8.66 -3.51
CA LEU A 100 -2.23 9.91 -4.20
C LEU A 100 -2.72 9.67 -5.64
N ASN A 101 -2.18 8.66 -6.32
CA ASN A 101 -2.64 8.24 -7.62
C ASN A 101 -4.07 7.68 -7.57
N ALA A 102 -4.42 6.97 -6.49
CA ALA A 102 -5.80 6.53 -6.24
C ALA A 102 -6.74 7.73 -6.08
N LEU A 103 -6.33 8.76 -5.34
CA LEU A 103 -7.10 10.00 -5.19
C LEU A 103 -7.26 10.73 -6.54
N ALA A 104 -6.20 10.84 -7.34
CA ALA A 104 -6.26 11.44 -8.67
C ALA A 104 -7.23 10.69 -9.60
N GLN A 105 -7.22 9.35 -9.56
CA GLN A 105 -8.19 8.53 -10.30
C GLN A 105 -9.62 8.74 -9.81
N ALA A 106 -9.84 8.84 -8.51
CA ALA A 106 -11.16 9.15 -7.96
C ALA A 106 -11.69 10.51 -8.44
N CYS A 107 -10.84 11.54 -8.45
CA CYS A 107 -11.23 12.84 -9.01
C CYS A 107 -11.62 12.72 -10.48
N MET A 108 -10.84 11.98 -11.30
CA MET A 108 -11.18 11.76 -12.70
C MET A 108 -12.51 11.00 -12.89
N LEU A 109 -12.80 10.00 -12.06
CA LEU A 109 -14.06 9.26 -12.10
C LEU A 109 -15.26 10.17 -11.81
N VAL A 110 -15.14 11.05 -10.81
CA VAL A 110 -16.19 12.00 -10.45
C VAL A 110 -16.37 13.08 -11.50
N GLU A 111 -15.28 13.74 -11.91
CA GLU A 111 -15.34 14.84 -12.86
C GLU A 111 -15.81 14.38 -14.25
N SER A 112 -15.53 13.13 -14.63
CA SER A 112 -16.02 12.54 -15.88
C SER A 112 -17.47 12.03 -15.80
N GLY A 113 -18.10 12.04 -14.62
CA GLY A 113 -19.47 11.55 -14.41
C GLY A 113 -19.62 10.02 -14.40
N HIS A 114 -18.52 9.27 -14.22
CA HIS A 114 -18.57 7.81 -14.11
C HIS A 114 -18.88 7.31 -12.70
N ALA A 115 -18.72 8.16 -11.69
CA ALA A 115 -19.05 7.88 -10.30
C ALA A 115 -19.45 9.17 -9.59
N ASP A 116 -20.32 9.07 -8.59
CA ASP A 116 -20.69 10.20 -7.73
C ASP A 116 -19.91 10.14 -6.40
N VAL A 117 -19.76 8.93 -5.85
CA VAL A 117 -19.05 8.70 -4.58
C VAL A 117 -17.97 7.63 -4.77
N VAL A 118 -16.73 8.03 -4.46
CA VAL A 118 -15.55 7.18 -4.59
C VAL A 118 -14.75 7.20 -3.28
N ILE A 119 -14.38 6.01 -2.78
CA ILE A 119 -13.38 5.90 -1.72
C ILE A 119 -12.01 5.70 -2.38
N ALA A 120 -11.07 6.58 -2.05
CA ALA A 120 -9.69 6.48 -2.48
C ALA A 120 -8.74 6.39 -1.29
N GLY A 121 -7.71 5.56 -1.39
CA GLY A 121 -6.72 5.42 -0.35
C GLY A 121 -5.55 4.53 -0.75
N GLY A 122 -4.84 4.03 0.25
CA GLY A 122 -3.80 3.04 0.03
C GLY A 122 -3.33 2.40 1.32
N SER A 123 -2.73 1.22 1.19
CA SER A 123 -2.13 0.47 2.28
C SER A 123 -0.91 -0.30 1.81
N ASP A 124 0.04 -0.47 2.72
CA ASP A 124 1.21 -1.33 2.54
C ASP A 124 1.58 -1.95 3.88
N SER A 125 2.06 -3.20 3.86
CA SER A 125 2.69 -3.84 5.02
C SER A 125 3.99 -4.52 4.60
N LEU A 126 5.11 -3.91 4.99
CA LEU A 126 6.44 -4.51 4.83
C LEU A 126 6.66 -5.70 5.77
N SER A 127 5.89 -5.77 6.86
CA SER A 127 5.93 -6.86 7.84
C SER A 127 5.48 -8.19 7.24
N ASN A 128 4.60 -8.15 6.24
CA ASN A 128 3.98 -9.31 5.60
C ASN A 128 4.53 -9.55 4.19
N LEU A 129 5.76 -9.10 3.95
CA LEU A 129 6.43 -9.27 2.66
C LEU A 129 6.64 -10.75 2.34
N GLU A 130 6.14 -11.19 1.19
CA GLU A 130 6.37 -12.54 0.70
C GLU A 130 7.78 -12.64 0.09
N VAL A 131 8.58 -13.58 0.58
CA VAL A 131 9.91 -13.83 0.03
C VAL A 131 9.79 -14.80 -1.15
N PRO A 132 10.12 -14.39 -2.38
CA PRO A 132 9.95 -15.25 -3.53
C PRO A 132 10.96 -16.40 -3.51
N LEU A 133 10.47 -17.61 -3.74
CA LEU A 133 11.34 -18.78 -3.94
C LEU A 133 12.13 -18.65 -5.26
N PRO A 134 13.35 -19.20 -5.33
CA PRO A 134 14.08 -19.29 -6.59
C PRO A 134 13.24 -20.00 -7.67
N LYS A 135 13.29 -19.50 -8.91
CA LYS A 135 12.48 -20.02 -10.02
C LYS A 135 12.65 -21.53 -10.23
N SER A 136 13.87 -22.05 -10.06
CA SER A 136 14.19 -23.47 -10.17
C SER A 136 13.42 -24.31 -9.14
N VAL A 137 13.36 -23.85 -7.90
CA VAL A 137 12.63 -24.50 -6.80
C VAL A 137 11.13 -24.41 -7.03
N ALA A 138 10.61 -23.21 -7.32
CA ALA A 138 9.18 -23.01 -7.57
C ALA A 138 8.67 -23.89 -8.73
N HIS A 139 9.41 -23.92 -9.85
CA HIS A 139 9.09 -24.78 -10.98
C HIS A 139 9.24 -26.27 -10.63
N GLY A 140 10.29 -26.63 -9.89
CA GLY A 140 10.49 -27.98 -9.37
C GLY A 140 9.30 -28.46 -8.54
N LEU A 141 8.79 -27.62 -7.63
CA LEU A 141 7.61 -27.94 -6.81
C LEU A 141 6.35 -28.14 -7.66
N MET A 142 6.11 -27.27 -8.65
CA MET A 142 4.97 -27.43 -9.57
C MET A 142 5.05 -28.71 -10.40
N VAL A 143 6.24 -29.06 -10.90
CA VAL A 143 6.45 -30.30 -11.67
C VAL A 143 6.36 -31.53 -10.77
N ALA A 144 6.83 -31.44 -9.52
CA ALA A 144 6.77 -32.52 -8.55
C ALA A 144 5.34 -32.97 -8.24
N GLN A 145 4.39 -32.02 -8.21
CA GLN A 145 2.97 -32.33 -8.06
C GLN A 145 2.45 -33.27 -9.17
N LYS A 146 3.04 -33.24 -10.37
CA LYS A 146 2.63 -34.08 -11.52
C LYS A 146 3.53 -35.30 -11.75
N LYS A 147 4.84 -35.19 -11.48
CA LYS A 147 5.87 -36.18 -11.86
C LYS A 147 6.66 -36.73 -10.65
N GLY A 148 6.21 -36.44 -9.43
CA GLY A 148 6.84 -36.88 -8.20
C GLY A 148 8.23 -36.26 -7.96
N VAL A 149 8.95 -36.81 -6.98
CA VAL A 149 10.23 -36.29 -6.48
C VAL A 149 11.30 -36.19 -7.57
N LYS A 150 11.29 -37.09 -8.57
CA LYS A 150 12.22 -37.02 -9.72
C LYS A 150 12.04 -35.75 -10.54
N GLY A 151 10.79 -35.30 -10.72
CA GLY A 151 10.47 -34.07 -11.44
C GLY A 151 10.91 -32.81 -10.71
N PHE A 152 10.95 -32.85 -9.37
CA PHE A 152 11.52 -31.79 -8.54
C PHE A 152 13.01 -31.60 -8.82
N PHE A 153 13.81 -32.63 -8.57
CA PHE A 153 15.27 -32.56 -8.68
C PHE A 153 15.76 -32.26 -10.10
N GLN A 154 15.00 -32.66 -11.13
CA GLN A 154 15.29 -32.31 -12.52
C GLN A 154 15.32 -30.78 -12.75
N HIS A 155 14.51 -30.02 -12.03
CA HIS A 155 14.37 -28.56 -12.23
C HIS A 155 14.96 -27.72 -11.09
N ALA A 156 14.82 -28.18 -9.85
CA ALA A 156 15.41 -27.53 -8.68
C ALA A 156 16.93 -27.75 -8.61
N GLY A 157 17.45 -28.76 -9.32
CA GLY A 157 18.83 -29.20 -9.19
C GLY A 157 19.09 -29.91 -7.86
N TYR A 158 20.35 -30.22 -7.58
CA TYR A 158 20.78 -30.95 -6.37
C TYR A 158 21.60 -30.08 -5.41
N ASN A 159 21.53 -28.75 -5.55
CA ASN A 159 22.27 -27.82 -4.69
C ASN A 159 21.33 -27.13 -3.70
N PRO A 160 21.27 -27.59 -2.43
CA PRO A 160 20.41 -27.00 -1.41
C PRO A 160 20.67 -25.51 -1.15
N ALA A 161 21.90 -25.03 -1.31
CA ALA A 161 22.21 -23.62 -1.13
C ALA A 161 21.55 -22.74 -2.20
N ALA A 162 21.38 -23.27 -3.42
CA ALA A 162 20.67 -22.58 -4.51
C ALA A 162 19.15 -22.54 -4.31
N TRP A 163 18.63 -23.29 -3.33
CA TRP A 163 17.20 -23.30 -2.99
C TRP A 163 16.82 -22.20 -1.99
N LEU A 164 17.82 -21.60 -1.33
CA LEU A 164 17.57 -20.53 -0.37
C LEU A 164 17.00 -19.30 -1.09
N PRO A 165 15.96 -18.66 -0.53
CA PRO A 165 15.40 -17.45 -1.10
C PRO A 165 16.44 -16.32 -1.08
N LYS A 166 16.44 -15.50 -2.13
CA LYS A 166 17.21 -14.25 -2.12
C LYS A 166 16.42 -13.21 -1.34
N SER A 167 17.11 -12.40 -0.55
CA SER A 167 16.48 -11.26 0.14
C SER A 167 15.74 -10.38 -0.86
N VAL A 168 14.57 -9.88 -0.49
CA VAL A 168 13.86 -8.90 -1.31
C VAL A 168 14.73 -7.67 -1.44
N ALA A 169 15.18 -7.40 -2.67
CA ALA A 169 16.07 -6.28 -2.93
C ALA A 169 15.29 -4.97 -2.75
N LEU A 170 15.65 -4.19 -1.74
CA LEU A 170 15.23 -2.78 -1.59
C LEU A 170 15.93 -1.85 -2.61
N ALA A 171 16.75 -2.43 -3.49
CA ALA A 171 17.41 -1.74 -4.57
C ALA A 171 16.51 -1.69 -5.82
N GLU A 172 16.52 -0.55 -6.48
CA GLU A 172 15.86 -0.35 -7.75
C GLU A 172 16.46 -1.28 -8.82
N ARG A 173 15.61 -1.89 -9.63
CA ARG A 173 16.04 -2.87 -10.65
C ARG A 173 16.93 -2.25 -11.75
N SER A 174 16.64 -1.03 -12.15
CA SER A 174 17.31 -0.32 -13.25
C SER A 174 18.73 0.12 -12.87
N THR A 175 18.91 0.64 -11.66
CA THR A 175 20.18 1.24 -11.20
C THR A 175 20.96 0.33 -10.25
N GLY A 176 20.31 -0.65 -9.63
CA GLY A 176 20.91 -1.47 -8.57
C GLY A 176 21.20 -0.69 -7.29
N LYS A 177 20.65 0.53 -7.15
CA LYS A 177 20.86 1.42 -5.99
C LYS A 177 19.61 1.46 -5.12
N THR A 178 19.81 1.77 -3.83
CA THR A 178 18.70 1.92 -2.88
C THR A 178 18.09 3.32 -2.98
N MET A 179 16.87 3.48 -2.50
CA MET A 179 16.23 4.80 -2.41
C MET A 179 17.01 5.79 -1.53
N GLY A 180 17.68 5.30 -0.47
CA GLY A 180 18.54 6.12 0.38
C GLY A 180 19.74 6.68 -0.38
N TRP A 181 20.40 5.85 -1.21
CA TRP A 181 21.51 6.29 -2.05
C TRP A 181 21.07 7.39 -3.04
N HIS A 182 19.90 7.25 -3.66
CA HIS A 182 19.33 8.30 -4.52
C HIS A 182 19.04 9.58 -3.74
N GLY A 183 18.61 9.46 -2.48
CA GLY A 183 18.43 10.59 -1.56
C GLY A 183 19.74 11.34 -1.30
N ASP A 184 20.83 10.62 -1.04
CA ASP A 184 22.16 11.20 -0.83
C ASP A 184 22.63 11.97 -2.09
N VAL A 185 22.48 11.36 -3.27
CA VAL A 185 22.83 11.99 -4.55
C VAL A 185 22.02 13.27 -4.79
N ILE A 186 20.71 13.26 -4.52
CA ILE A 186 19.89 14.48 -4.63
C ILE A 186 20.35 15.53 -3.62
N GLY A 187 20.74 15.12 -2.41
CA GLY A 187 21.33 16.01 -1.40
C GLY A 187 22.59 16.70 -1.91
N GLU A 188 23.53 15.94 -2.46
CA GLU A 188 24.78 16.45 -3.05
C GLU A 188 24.51 17.41 -4.22
N LEU A 189 23.68 17.01 -5.18
CA LEU A 189 23.35 17.82 -6.36
C LEU A 189 22.70 19.17 -6.01
N ASN A 190 21.98 19.23 -4.89
CA ASN A 190 21.30 20.44 -4.42
C ASN A 190 22.07 21.16 -3.30
N ASN A 191 23.31 20.75 -3.01
CA ASN A 191 24.14 21.32 -1.94
C ASN A 191 23.46 21.34 -0.55
N ILE A 192 22.73 20.28 -0.21
CA ILE A 192 22.02 20.14 1.07
C ILE A 192 22.98 19.56 2.11
N SER A 193 23.46 20.39 3.03
CA SER A 193 24.40 19.95 4.07
C SER A 193 23.78 18.94 5.03
N ARG A 194 24.63 18.13 5.67
CA ARG A 194 24.23 17.15 6.68
C ARG A 194 23.50 17.81 7.84
N GLU A 195 23.98 18.97 8.28
CA GLU A 195 23.40 19.75 9.38
C GLU A 195 21.99 20.22 9.03
N ALA A 196 21.75 20.62 7.78
CA ALA A 196 20.42 21.00 7.31
C ALA A 196 19.44 19.79 7.30
N GLN A 197 19.91 18.61 6.89
CA GLN A 197 19.12 17.38 6.92
C GLN A 197 18.77 16.97 8.36
N GLU A 198 19.74 17.02 9.28
CA GLU A 198 19.53 16.72 10.69
C GLU A 198 18.57 17.71 11.35
N ALA A 199 18.73 19.01 11.09
CA ALA A 199 17.84 20.04 11.61
C ALA A 199 16.40 19.83 11.14
N PHE A 200 16.19 19.48 9.86
CA PHE A 200 14.87 19.14 9.33
C PHE A 200 14.29 17.88 9.99
N ALA A 201 15.09 16.82 10.16
CA ALA A 201 14.65 15.58 10.77
C ALA A 201 14.21 15.79 12.23
N VAL A 202 15.01 16.49 13.05
CA VAL A 202 14.66 16.83 14.43
C VAL A 202 13.38 17.66 14.48
N ALA A 203 13.29 18.71 13.68
CA ALA A 203 12.11 19.56 13.62
C ALA A 203 10.84 18.79 13.21
N SER A 204 10.96 17.82 12.29
CA SER A 204 9.85 16.96 11.88
C SER A 204 9.36 16.08 13.04
N HIS A 205 10.27 15.43 13.77
CA HIS A 205 9.93 14.62 14.94
C HIS A 205 9.30 15.45 16.06
N GLU A 206 9.83 16.65 16.34
CA GLU A 206 9.27 17.55 17.35
C GLU A 206 7.86 18.03 16.98
N LYS A 207 7.64 18.40 15.71
CA LYS A 207 6.32 18.80 15.20
C LYS A 207 5.32 17.66 15.31
N ALA A 208 5.71 16.43 14.90
CA ALA A 208 4.85 15.27 15.00
C ALA A 208 4.46 14.96 16.46
N ASN A 209 5.42 15.02 17.39
CA ASN A 209 5.18 14.82 18.82
C ASN A 209 4.24 15.90 19.38
N ARG A 210 4.46 17.17 19.03
CA ARG A 210 3.62 18.29 19.44
C ARG A 210 2.19 18.14 18.93
N ALA A 211 2.01 17.84 17.64
CA ALA A 211 0.70 17.62 17.03
C ALA A 211 -0.05 16.44 17.67
N THR A 212 0.69 15.38 18.01
CA THR A 212 0.14 14.22 18.73
C THR A 212 -0.36 14.60 20.12
N LYS A 213 0.47 15.31 20.91
CA LYS A 213 0.08 15.79 22.25
C LYS A 213 -1.07 16.79 22.21
N ALA A 214 -1.12 17.65 21.20
CA ALA A 214 -2.21 18.59 20.97
C ALA A 214 -3.51 17.92 20.47
N GLY A 215 -3.44 16.66 20.05
CA GLY A 215 -4.60 15.90 19.59
C GLY A 215 -5.03 16.19 18.15
N TYR A 216 -4.18 16.81 17.32
CA TYR A 216 -4.51 17.14 15.92
C TYR A 216 -4.81 15.91 15.07
N PHE A 217 -4.31 14.73 15.46
CA PHE A 217 -4.53 13.50 14.72
C PHE A 217 -5.73 12.66 15.23
N LYS A 218 -6.47 13.14 16.24
CA LYS A 218 -7.58 12.38 16.85
C LYS A 218 -8.68 12.06 15.83
N ASP A 219 -8.96 13.00 14.94
CA ASP A 219 -10.04 12.85 13.96
C ASP A 219 -9.63 12.04 12.73
N GLU A 220 -8.32 11.86 12.47
CA GLU A 220 -7.82 11.11 11.31
C GLU A 220 -7.41 9.67 11.65
N ILE A 221 -6.98 9.38 12.88
CA ILE A 221 -6.47 8.06 13.27
C ILE A 221 -7.63 7.17 13.73
N VAL A 222 -7.90 6.11 12.98
CA VAL A 222 -8.77 5.02 13.40
C VAL A 222 -7.95 4.03 14.22
N PRO A 223 -8.32 3.73 15.47
CA PRO A 223 -7.61 2.75 16.28
C PRO A 223 -7.75 1.35 15.67
N VAL A 224 -6.68 0.56 15.72
CA VAL A 224 -6.66 -0.83 15.27
C VAL A 224 -6.40 -1.77 16.44
N SER A 225 -7.21 -2.82 16.56
CA SER A 225 -7.06 -3.84 17.59
C SER A 225 -6.09 -4.91 17.13
N VAL A 226 -5.05 -5.17 17.92
CA VAL A 226 -4.09 -6.25 17.66
C VAL A 226 -4.18 -7.30 18.76
N GLU A 227 -4.32 -8.57 18.37
CA GLU A 227 -4.26 -9.68 19.32
C GLU A 227 -2.84 -9.81 19.92
N LYS A 228 -2.70 -9.33 21.15
CA LYS A 228 -1.52 -9.57 21.98
C LYS A 228 -1.63 -11.00 22.53
N LYS A 229 -0.87 -11.95 21.98
CA LYS A 229 -0.63 -13.19 22.73
C LYS A 229 0.17 -12.81 23.98
N GLY A 230 -0.31 -13.27 25.14
CA GLY A 230 0.37 -13.10 26.42
C GLY A 230 1.83 -13.52 26.32
N ARG A 231 2.67 -12.84 27.10
CA ARG A 231 4.01 -13.32 27.42
C ARG A 231 3.94 -14.71 28.05
#